data_AF-A0A6N0HS39-F1
#
_entry.id   AF-A0A6N0HS39-F1
#
_cell.length_a   1.000
_cell.length_b   1.000
_cell.length_c   1.000
_cell.angle_alpha   90.00
_cell.angle_beta   90.00
_cell.angle_gamma   90.00
#
_symmetry.space_group_name_H-M   'P 1'
#
loop_
_entity.id
_entity.type
_entity.pdbx_description
1 polymer ?
#
loop_
_entity_poly.entity_id
_entity_poly.type
_entity_poly.pdbx_seq_one_letter_code
_entity_poly.pdbx_strand_id
1 'polypeptide(L)'
;MVIEEVYFTNGDGEVVRKLPSQVQQLFVTWDLEESEEHTDTHITMSHVVPEESMLFAHMALVRLLNWQIPTDQDIHWRAMLHGSNIVKGIDNFREAIQEAMGHKIVRAVINQLPRSEPAFDVGT
;
A
#
# COMPACT_ATOMS: atom_id res chain seq x y z
N MET A 1 27.94 9.74 -3.53
CA MET A 1 26.66 9.42 -4.21
C MET A 1 25.73 10.60 -3.99
N VAL A 2 25.21 11.21 -5.05
CA VAL A 2 24.23 12.30 -4.97
C VAL A 2 22.96 11.79 -5.65
N ILE A 3 21.81 11.93 -4.99
CA ILE A 3 20.52 11.59 -5.59
C ILE A 3 20.17 12.75 -6.53
N GLU A 4 20.14 12.48 -7.83
CA GLU A 4 19.73 13.46 -8.83
C GLU A 4 18.20 13.58 -8.89
N GLU A 5 17.52 12.44 -8.86
CA GLU A 5 16.07 12.39 -9.09
C GLU A 5 15.40 11.23 -8.35
N VAL A 6 14.15 11.44 -7.94
CA VAL A 6 13.24 10.42 -7.41
C VAL A 6 11.87 10.62 -8.04
N TYR A 7 11.28 9.54 -8.55
CA TYR A 7 9.96 9.58 -9.17
C TYR A 7 9.25 8.21 -9.04
N PHE A 8 7.95 8.20 -9.35
CA PHE A 8 7.16 6.98 -9.46
C PHE A 8 6.81 6.73 -10.93
N THR A 9 6.46 5.50 -11.27
CA THR A 9 5.85 5.16 -12.56
C THR A 9 4.47 4.55 -12.32
N ASN A 10 3.53 4.81 -13.24
CA ASN A 10 2.20 4.20 -13.20
C ASN A 10 2.12 2.97 -14.12
N GLY A 11 0.96 2.31 -14.17
CA GLY A 11 0.73 1.14 -15.01
C GLY A 11 0.86 1.37 -16.53
N ASP A 12 0.92 2.63 -16.98
CA ASP A 12 1.17 2.99 -18.38
C ASP A 12 2.65 3.30 -18.66
N GLY A 13 3.52 3.19 -17.65
CA GLY A 13 4.93 3.56 -17.73
C GLY A 13 5.19 5.08 -17.69
N GLU A 14 4.18 5.89 -17.36
CA GLU A 14 4.33 7.33 -17.27
C GLU A 14 4.97 7.73 -15.94
N VAL A 15 5.86 8.73 -15.99
CA VAL A 15 6.51 9.28 -14.79
C VAL A 15 5.53 10.15 -14.00
N VAL A 16 5.34 9.81 -12.73
CA VAL A 16 4.52 10.54 -11.76
C VAL A 16 5.42 11.10 -10.67
N ARG A 17 5.58 12.43 -10.64
CA ARG A 17 6.47 13.13 -9.68
C ARG A 17 5.79 13.48 -8.36
N LYS A 18 4.46 13.61 -8.37
CA LYS A 18 3.66 13.95 -7.21
C LYS A 18 2.55 12.94 -7.06
N LEU A 19 2.75 12.01 -6.13
CA LEU A 19 1.75 11.05 -5.73
C LEU A 19 1.25 11.46 -4.33
N PRO A 20 -0.06 11.39 -4.05
CA PRO A 20 -0.58 11.61 -2.70
C PRO A 20 0.10 10.70 -1.68
N SER A 21 0.35 11.19 -0.47
CA SER A 21 1.07 10.43 0.56
C SER A 21 0.36 9.12 0.93
N GLN A 22 -0.99 9.12 0.94
CA GLN A 22 -1.76 7.89 1.14
C GLN A 22 -1.48 6.84 0.06
N VAL A 23 -1.35 7.25 -1.20
CA VAL A 23 -1.06 6.32 -2.31
C VAL A 23 0.38 5.81 -2.22
N GLN A 24 1.34 6.67 -1.85
CA GLN A 24 2.73 6.25 -1.66
C GLN A 24 2.88 5.17 -0.59
N GLN A 25 2.13 5.26 0.51
CA GLN A 25 2.17 4.27 1.58
C GLN A 25 1.70 2.88 1.14
N LEU A 26 0.87 2.79 0.09
CA LEU A 26 0.41 1.50 -0.41
C LEU A 26 1.58 0.66 -0.94
N PHE A 27 2.67 1.27 -1.44
CA PHE A 27 3.84 0.54 -1.97
C PHE A 27 4.45 -0.43 -0.96
N VAL A 28 4.37 -0.13 0.34
CA VAL A 28 4.82 -1.00 1.44
C VAL A 28 4.03 -2.32 1.50
N THR A 29 2.81 -2.34 0.97
CA THR A 29 1.95 -3.51 1.03
C THR A 29 2.27 -4.56 -0.04
N TRP A 30 2.96 -4.16 -1.11
CA TRP A 30 3.42 -5.03 -2.18
C TRP A 30 4.81 -5.59 -1.87
N ASP A 31 5.04 -6.82 -2.33
CA ASP A 31 6.35 -7.42 -2.33
C ASP A 31 7.11 -6.88 -3.55
N LEU A 32 7.71 -5.70 -3.39
CA LEU A 32 8.50 -5.05 -4.44
C LEU A 32 9.86 -5.73 -4.57
N GLU A 33 10.30 -5.96 -5.81
CA GLU A 33 11.63 -6.43 -6.14
C GLU A 33 12.51 -5.26 -6.55
N GLU A 34 13.76 -5.30 -6.10
CA GLU A 34 14.77 -4.31 -6.46
C GLU A 34 15.42 -4.67 -7.80
N SER A 35 15.52 -3.70 -8.69
CA SER A 35 16.24 -3.81 -9.96
C SER A 35 17.18 -2.62 -10.10
N GLU A 36 18.42 -2.89 -10.47
CA GLU A 36 19.43 -1.87 -10.72
C GLU A 36 19.85 -1.85 -12.18
N GLU A 37 19.93 -0.66 -12.76
CA GLU A 37 20.52 -0.43 -14.07
C GLU A 37 21.73 0.50 -13.93
N HIS A 38 22.86 0.08 -14.48
CA HIS A 38 24.14 0.79 -14.36
C HIS A 38 24.53 1.33 -15.73
N THR A 39 24.79 2.63 -15.79
CA THR A 39 25.34 3.31 -16.96
C THR A 39 26.70 3.90 -16.63
N ASP A 40 27.42 4.41 -17.63
CA ASP A 40 28.73 5.05 -17.42
C ASP A 40 28.66 6.30 -16.53
N THR A 41 27.46 6.87 -16.32
CA THR A 41 27.26 8.16 -15.62
C THR A 41 26.33 8.06 -14.43
N HIS A 42 25.37 7.14 -14.43
CA HIS A 42 24.31 7.04 -13.42
C HIS A 42 24.00 5.59 -13.06
N ILE A 43 23.51 5.40 -11.83
CA ILE A 43 22.90 4.16 -11.36
C ILE A 43 21.42 4.46 -11.11
N THR A 44 20.54 3.66 -11.69
CA THR A 44 19.09 3.74 -11.48
C THR A 44 18.65 2.54 -10.65
N MET A 45 18.13 2.80 -9.45
CA MET A 45 17.57 1.79 -8.56
C MET A 45 16.04 1.88 -8.61
N SER A 46 15.40 0.79 -8.99
CA SER A 46 13.94 0.68 -9.14
C SER A 46 13.39 -0.35 -8.17
N HIS A 47 12.27 -0.04 -7.52
CA HIS A 47 11.48 -1.01 -6.75
C HIS A 47 10.19 -1.30 -7.52
N VAL A 48 10.12 -2.48 -8.15
CA VAL A 48 9.05 -2.85 -9.07
C VAL A 48 8.19 -3.95 -8.51
N VAL A 49 6.89 -3.90 -8.77
CA VAL A 49 6.04 -5.06 -8.53
C VAL A 49 6.40 -6.11 -9.59
N PRO A 50 6.72 -7.36 -9.21
CA PRO A 50 6.93 -8.44 -10.18
C PRO A 50 5.65 -8.69 -11.01
N GLU A 51 5.69 -9.55 -12.03
CA GLU A 51 4.55 -9.83 -12.93
C GLU A 51 3.19 -9.89 -12.20
N GLU A 52 2.12 -9.45 -12.88
CA GLU A 52 0.73 -9.33 -12.41
C GLU A 52 0.48 -9.72 -10.93
N SER A 53 0.71 -8.77 -10.02
CA SER A 53 0.48 -8.99 -8.58
C SER A 53 -0.95 -8.63 -8.15
N MET A 54 -1.55 -9.49 -7.33
CA MET A 54 -2.82 -9.24 -6.66
C MET A 54 -2.64 -9.35 -5.15
N LEU A 55 -3.15 -8.38 -4.41
CA LEU A 55 -3.17 -8.39 -2.94
C LEU A 55 -4.59 -8.51 -2.42
N PHE A 56 -4.76 -9.35 -1.40
CA PHE A 56 -5.97 -9.31 -0.60
C PHE A 56 -5.94 -8.09 0.31
N ALA A 57 -7.03 -7.30 0.31
CA ALA A 57 -7.15 -6.09 1.10
C ALA A 57 -6.83 -6.31 2.60
N HIS A 58 -7.25 -7.44 3.17
CA HIS A 58 -6.98 -7.76 4.57
C HIS A 58 -5.50 -8.02 4.85
N MET A 59 -4.73 -8.57 3.89
CA MET A 59 -3.29 -8.77 4.03
C MET A 59 -2.53 -7.45 3.85
N ALA A 60 -2.90 -6.65 2.84
CA ALA A 60 -2.31 -5.35 2.58
C ALA A 60 -2.46 -4.42 3.79
N LEU A 61 -3.64 -4.40 4.41
CA LEU A 61 -3.90 -3.62 5.61
C LEU A 61 -3.01 -4.07 6.79
N VAL A 62 -2.86 -5.38 7.01
CA VAL A 62 -1.98 -5.90 8.08
C VAL A 62 -0.52 -5.50 7.84
N ARG A 63 -0.02 -5.61 6.60
CA ARG A 63 1.34 -5.18 6.24
C ARG A 63 1.56 -3.69 6.49
N LEU A 64 0.60 -2.86 6.08
CA LEU A 64 0.63 -1.42 6.31
C LEU A 64 0.66 -1.08 7.81
N LEU A 65 -0.21 -1.71 8.59
CA LEU A 65 -0.26 -1.50 10.03
C LEU A 65 1.05 -1.91 10.70
N ASN A 66 1.59 -3.10 10.38
CA ASN A 66 2.85 -3.58 10.94
C ASN A 66 4.03 -2.66 10.64
N TRP A 67 4.10 -2.11 9.43
CA TRP A 67 5.15 -1.16 9.06
C TRP A 67 5.14 0.14 9.89
N GLN A 68 3.96 0.54 10.37
CA GLN A 68 3.82 1.76 11.19
C GLN A 68 4.13 1.55 12.68
N ILE A 69 4.32 0.30 13.10
CA ILE A 69 4.64 -0.01 14.49
C ILE A 69 6.14 0.21 14.71
N PRO A 70 6.55 1.03 15.69
CA PRO A 70 7.95 1.19 16.03
C PRO A 70 8.55 -0.15 16.49
N THR A 71 9.70 -0.52 15.93
CA THR A 71 10.32 -1.85 16.09
C THR A 71 10.82 -2.16 17.51
N ASP A 72 10.86 -1.18 18.41
CA ASP A 72 11.51 -1.26 19.74
C ASP A 72 10.57 -1.08 20.94
N GLN A 73 9.24 -1.22 20.80
CA GLN A 73 8.31 -1.11 21.94
C GLN A 73 7.28 -2.24 22.01
N ASP A 74 7.08 -2.76 23.24
CA ASP A 74 6.00 -3.70 23.56
C ASP A 74 4.63 -3.08 23.25
N ILE A 75 3.89 -3.71 22.34
CA ILE A 75 2.64 -3.18 21.79
C ILE A 75 1.51 -3.35 22.81
N HIS A 76 1.13 -2.28 23.49
CA HIS A 76 -0.07 -2.23 24.32
C HIS A 76 -1.33 -2.00 23.46
N TRP A 77 -1.81 -3.06 22.81
CA TRP A 77 -2.94 -3.05 21.87
C TRP A 77 -4.22 -2.38 22.42
N ARG A 78 -4.45 -2.35 23.74
CA ARG A 78 -5.59 -1.65 24.36
C ARG A 78 -5.44 -0.14 24.39
N ALA A 79 -4.24 0.38 24.66
CA ALA A 79 -3.98 1.81 24.51
C ALA A 79 -4.15 2.21 23.03
N MET A 80 -3.78 1.29 22.13
CA MET A 80 -3.88 1.39 20.67
C MET A 80 -5.30 1.66 20.15
N LEU A 81 -6.33 1.16 20.84
CA LEU A 81 -7.73 1.31 20.44
C LEU A 81 -8.41 2.56 21.04
N HIS A 82 -7.82 3.18 22.06
CA HIS A 82 -8.44 4.26 22.84
C HIS A 82 -7.76 5.63 22.69
N GLY A 83 -6.54 5.71 22.14
CA GLY A 83 -5.84 6.97 21.94
C GLY A 83 -6.07 7.56 20.56
N SER A 84 -6.42 8.84 20.52
CA SER A 84 -6.62 9.69 19.34
C SER A 84 -5.38 9.92 18.46
N ASN A 85 -4.31 9.13 18.65
CA ASN A 85 -3.02 9.29 17.98
C ASN A 85 -2.54 8.00 17.32
N ILE A 86 -3.45 7.05 17.12
CA ILE A 86 -3.06 5.68 16.90
C ILE A 86 -3.47 5.26 15.51
N VAL A 87 -2.42 4.93 14.75
CA VAL A 87 -2.40 4.65 13.33
C VAL A 87 -2.56 5.94 12.52
N LYS A 88 -1.43 6.64 12.24
CA LYS A 88 -1.32 7.52 11.05
C LYS A 88 -1.25 6.66 9.79
N GLY A 89 -2.12 5.65 9.73
CA GLY A 89 -2.37 4.89 8.53
C GLY A 89 -2.95 5.81 7.50
N ILE A 90 -3.10 5.26 6.31
CA ILE A 90 -4.26 5.56 5.50
C ILE A 90 -5.50 5.68 6.41
N ASP A 91 -6.00 6.90 6.59
CA ASP A 91 -7.19 7.17 7.42
C ASP A 91 -8.41 6.43 6.84
N ASN A 92 -8.39 6.19 5.53
CA ASN A 92 -9.38 5.42 4.81
C ASN A 92 -8.75 4.57 3.69
N PHE A 93 -8.59 3.26 3.92
CA PHE A 93 -7.94 2.33 2.99
C PHE A 93 -8.67 2.17 1.68
N ARG A 94 -9.99 2.29 1.71
CA ARG A 94 -10.78 2.26 0.49
C ARG A 94 -10.54 3.51 -0.35
N GLU A 95 -10.53 4.69 0.26
CA GLU A 95 -10.28 5.95 -0.46
C GLU A 95 -8.88 5.99 -1.07
N ALA A 96 -7.85 5.55 -0.31
CA ALA A 96 -6.50 5.50 -0.83
C ALA A 96 -6.34 4.55 -2.02
N ILE A 97 -7.01 3.38 -1.99
CA ILE A 97 -7.05 2.46 -3.14
C ILE A 97 -7.80 3.08 -4.32
N GLN A 98 -8.92 3.77 -4.07
CA GLN A 98 -9.68 4.46 -5.13
C GLN A 98 -8.86 5.59 -5.77
N GLU A 99 -8.11 6.35 -4.97
CA GLU A 99 -7.22 7.40 -5.45
C GLU A 99 -6.03 6.81 -6.23
N ALA A 100 -5.46 5.70 -5.75
CA ALA A 100 -4.44 4.93 -6.46
C ALA A 100 -4.93 4.45 -7.84
N MET A 101 -6.22 4.11 -7.98
CA MET A 101 -6.82 3.82 -9.29
C MET A 101 -6.85 5.05 -10.20
N GLY A 102 -7.17 6.23 -9.66
CA GLY A 102 -7.11 7.50 -10.40
C GLY A 102 -5.72 7.81 -10.94
N HIS A 103 -4.67 7.40 -10.22
CA HIS A 103 -3.27 7.52 -10.65
C HIS A 103 -2.75 6.33 -11.47
N LYS A 104 -3.61 5.35 -11.79
CA LYS A 104 -3.24 4.10 -12.49
C LYS A 104 -2.12 3.30 -11.80
N ILE A 105 -2.01 3.44 -10.48
CA ILE A 105 -1.15 2.59 -9.65
C ILE A 105 -1.86 1.26 -9.39
N VAL A 106 -3.16 1.31 -9.10
CA VAL A 106 -4.03 0.13 -8.98
C VAL A 106 -4.87 0.01 -10.23
N ARG A 107 -4.79 -1.14 -10.91
CA ARG A 107 -5.58 -1.38 -12.13
C ARG A 107 -7.03 -1.77 -11.83
N ALA A 108 -7.25 -2.64 -10.86
CA ALA A 108 -8.57 -3.21 -10.58
C ALA A 108 -8.75 -3.53 -9.10
N VAL A 109 -10.00 -3.42 -8.63
CA VAL A 109 -10.42 -3.84 -7.29
C VAL A 109 -11.59 -4.81 -7.45
N ILE A 110 -11.41 -6.03 -6.96
CA ILE A 110 -12.43 -7.08 -7.02
C ILE A 110 -13.09 -7.21 -5.65
N ASN A 111 -14.35 -6.75 -5.55
CA ASN A 111 -15.15 -6.97 -4.34
C ASN A 111 -15.90 -8.30 -4.47
N GLN A 112 -15.44 -9.32 -3.76
CA GLN A 112 -16.13 -10.60 -3.71
C GLN A 112 -17.36 -10.49 -2.81
N LEU A 113 -18.53 -10.80 -3.35
CA LEU A 113 -19.78 -10.90 -2.60
C LEU A 113 -20.25 -12.35 -2.58
N PRO A 114 -20.76 -12.86 -1.44
CA PRO A 114 -21.31 -14.19 -1.40
C PRO A 114 -22.53 -14.29 -2.32
N ARG A 115 -22.65 -15.40 -3.04
CA ARG A 115 -23.82 -15.67 -3.90
C ARG A 115 -25.12 -15.84 -3.08
N SER A 116 -24.99 -16.31 -1.85
CA SER A 116 -26.07 -16.46 -0.89
C SER A 116 -25.57 -16.04 0.48
N GLU A 117 -26.27 -15.09 1.11
CA GLU A 117 -26.00 -14.74 2.50
C GLU A 117 -26.54 -15.84 3.43
N PRO A 118 -25.74 -16.34 4.38
CA PRO A 118 -26.27 -17.23 5.41
C PRO A 118 -27.28 -16.43 6.24
N ALA A 119 -28.39 -17.06 6.60
CA ALA A 119 -29.27 -16.49 7.61
C ALA A 119 -28.48 -16.38 8.92
N PHE A 120 -28.22 -15.16 9.37
CA PHE A 120 -27.71 -14.94 10.71
C PHE A 120 -28.87 -15.12 11.69
N ASP A 121 -28.77 -16.11 12.57
CA ASP A 121 -29.75 -16.34 13.61
C ASP A 121 -29.61 -15.23 14.67
N VAL A 122 -30.32 -14.12 14.45
CA VAL A 122 -30.52 -13.08 15.46
C VAL A 122 -31.62 -13.60 16.40
N GLY A 123 -31.19 -14.42 17.37
CA GLY A 123 -32.08 -15.04 18.34
C GLY A 123 -33.12 -14.06 18.87
N THR A 124 -34.39 -14.37 18.58
CA THR A 124 -35.58 -13.69 19.11
C THR A 124 -35.86 -14.09 20.55
#